data_AF-A0A438KFW5-F1
#
_entry.id   AF-A0A438KFW5-F1
#
_cell.length_a   1.000
_cell.length_b   1.000
_cell.length_c   1.000
_cell.angle_alpha   90.00
_cell.angle_beta   90.00
_cell.angle_gamma   90.00
#
_symmetry.space_group_name_H-M   'P 1'
#
loop_
_entity.id
_entity.type
_entity.pdbx_description
1 polymer ?
#
loop_
_entity_poly.entity_id
_entity_poly.type
_entity_poly.pdbx_seq_one_letter_code
_entity_poly.pdbx_strand_id
1 'polypeptide(L)'
;MSRDWGYYRIRVLAYILLSLSVGTVFYDIGTTTSFIALLARVNCGGYVMGLLTLLSIAGFPSFIEEVKVFSHERTKGHYGNAVFVLSNFLSSFPFLVGISVSSITIIFYMGKIGSDFSHYAYLCLVLFGCIAAVESSMMLAASLVPNYKMGILVGCGFIGVMMLASGYYRKQDDMPKPFLRYPISYISFMAWTFKGLYKSLLMGLEFDPLIPGDPKLKGEFLLRTMLGISLSHSKWWDLAAVLAIAVSYRLLFLAVLKLKEQGSPPLLTLYTNKILQLLRKRQKPCLSSERHHPPYSLSSQEGFSSPIV
;
A
#
# COMPACT_ATOMS: atom_id res chain seq x y z
N MET A 1 10.86 -15.95 3.53
CA MET A 1 11.29 -14.92 4.49
C MET A 1 12.39 -15.34 5.48
N SER A 2 12.62 -16.63 5.77
CA SER A 2 13.73 -17.05 6.68
C SER A 2 15.14 -16.91 6.09
N ARG A 3 15.27 -16.68 4.78
CA ARG A 3 16.56 -16.67 4.06
C ARG A 3 17.38 -15.39 4.29
N ASP A 4 16.71 -14.27 4.61
CA ASP A 4 17.34 -12.95 4.85
C ASP A 4 17.22 -12.51 6.30
N TRP A 5 17.69 -13.37 7.22
CA TRP A 5 17.57 -13.19 8.66
C TRP A 5 18.12 -11.82 9.15
N GLY A 6 19.20 -11.33 8.52
CA GLY A 6 19.78 -10.02 8.85
C GLY A 6 18.84 -8.85 8.53
N TYR A 7 18.16 -8.90 7.38
CA TYR A 7 17.27 -7.84 6.94
C TYR A 7 16.07 -7.65 7.88
N TYR A 8 15.41 -8.75 8.26
CA TYR A 8 14.27 -8.71 9.17
C TYR A 8 14.65 -8.20 10.56
N ARG A 9 15.83 -8.60 11.10
CA ARG A 9 16.32 -8.10 12.39
C ARG A 9 16.63 -6.61 12.35
N ILE A 10 17.25 -6.13 11.28
CA ILE A 10 17.52 -4.70 11.08
C ILE A 10 16.21 -3.93 11.01
N ARG A 11 15.21 -4.46 10.30
CA ARG A 11 13.88 -3.83 10.23
C ARG A 11 13.24 -3.75 11.63
N VAL A 12 13.20 -4.83 12.41
CA VAL A 12 12.67 -4.78 13.79
C VAL A 12 13.43 -3.76 14.64
N LEU A 13 14.77 -3.78 14.57
CA LEU A 13 15.61 -2.84 15.31
C LEU A 13 15.31 -1.39 14.93
N ALA A 14 15.15 -1.09 13.64
CA ALA A 14 14.81 0.24 13.16
C ALA A 14 13.44 0.70 13.70
N TYR A 15 12.44 -0.18 13.74
CA TYR A 15 11.13 0.12 14.32
C TYR A 15 11.23 0.37 15.83
N ILE A 16 12.00 -0.42 16.57
CA ILE A 16 12.24 -0.23 18.01
C ILE A 16 12.93 1.11 18.27
N LEU A 17 14.01 1.41 17.56
CA LEU A 17 14.75 2.67 17.70
C LEU A 17 13.89 3.89 17.39
N LEU A 18 13.08 3.81 16.33
CA LEU A 18 12.14 4.88 15.98
C LEU A 18 11.01 5.01 17.02
N SER A 19 10.54 3.89 17.58
CA SER A 19 9.52 3.93 18.64
C SER A 19 10.08 4.50 19.93
N LEU A 20 11.34 4.22 20.26
CA LEU A 20 12.06 4.82 21.38
C LEU A 20 12.24 6.33 21.18
N SER A 21 12.67 6.78 20.00
CA SER A 21 12.87 8.22 19.73
C SER A 21 11.56 9.00 19.76
N VAL A 22 10.46 8.43 19.26
CA VAL A 22 9.14 9.03 19.39
C VAL A 22 8.68 8.99 20.86
N GLY A 23 8.90 7.88 21.57
CA GLY A 23 8.55 7.73 22.98
C GLY A 23 9.28 8.70 23.91
N THR A 24 10.54 9.05 23.62
CA THR A 24 11.29 10.04 24.42
C THR A 24 10.79 11.47 24.19
N VAL A 25 10.46 11.83 22.94
CA VAL A 25 9.92 13.16 22.61
C VAL A 25 8.54 13.37 23.24
N PHE A 26 7.73 12.30 23.27
CA PHE A 26 6.36 12.34 23.75
C PHE A 26 6.19 11.70 25.15
N TYR A 27 7.23 11.81 25.99
CA TYR A 27 7.26 11.21 27.32
C TYR A 27 6.21 11.85 28.26
N ASP A 28 5.49 11.01 29.00
CA ASP A 28 4.54 11.39 30.06
C ASP A 28 3.40 12.37 29.67
N ILE A 29 2.88 12.27 28.45
CA ILE A 29 1.75 13.11 27.99
C ILE A 29 0.42 12.68 28.62
N GLY A 30 0.32 11.41 29.02
CA GLY A 30 -0.90 10.80 29.54
C GLY A 30 -1.38 11.34 30.89
N THR A 31 -0.52 11.98 31.68
CA THR A 31 -0.81 12.39 33.06
C THR A 31 -1.51 13.74 33.17
N THR A 32 -1.44 14.58 32.14
CA THR A 32 -2.03 15.93 32.17
C THR A 32 -3.29 15.98 31.31
N THR A 33 -4.32 16.67 31.81
CA THR A 33 -5.65 16.80 31.19
C THR A 33 -5.83 18.12 30.42
N SER A 34 -4.75 18.87 30.22
CA SER A 34 -4.78 20.16 29.52
C SER A 34 -5.04 20.01 28.01
N PHE A 35 -5.56 21.07 27.39
CA PHE A 35 -5.71 21.15 25.93
C PHE A 35 -4.39 20.95 25.17
N ILE A 36 -3.25 21.36 25.76
CA ILE A 36 -1.92 21.14 25.17
C ILE A 36 -1.57 19.64 25.19
N ALA A 37 -1.89 18.94 26.30
CA ALA A 37 -1.67 17.50 26.39
C ALA A 37 -2.53 16.73 25.38
N LEU A 38 -3.78 17.16 25.17
CA LEU A 38 -4.65 16.64 24.10
C LEU A 38 -3.97 16.73 22.73
N LEU A 39 -3.49 17.91 22.34
CA LEU A 39 -2.80 18.11 21.05
C LEU A 39 -1.54 17.24 20.95
N ALA A 40 -0.79 17.12 22.05
CA ALA A 40 0.39 16.26 22.10
C ALA A 40 0.05 14.77 21.91
N ARG A 41 -1.08 14.28 22.44
CA ARG A 41 -1.55 12.89 22.20
C ARG A 41 -1.93 12.65 20.75
N VAL A 42 -2.69 13.59 20.17
CA VAL A 42 -3.11 13.55 18.75
C VAL A 42 -1.89 13.54 17.83
N ASN A 43 -0.92 14.42 18.09
CA ASN A 43 0.33 14.51 17.35
C ASN A 43 1.18 13.25 17.52
N CYS A 44 1.33 12.75 18.76
CA CYS A 44 2.05 11.50 19.04
C CYS A 44 1.46 10.35 18.21
N GLY A 45 0.15 10.12 18.31
CA GLY A 45 -0.52 9.09 17.52
C GLY A 45 -0.32 9.25 16.02
N GLY A 46 -0.41 10.48 15.51
CA GLY A 46 -0.18 10.74 14.08
C GLY A 46 1.25 10.49 13.62
N TYR A 47 2.25 10.88 14.41
CA TYR A 47 3.65 10.59 14.14
C TYR A 47 3.93 9.09 14.17
N VAL A 48 3.40 8.37 15.16
CA VAL A 48 3.56 6.92 15.30
C VAL A 48 2.97 6.20 14.09
N MET A 49 1.69 6.46 13.80
CA MET A 49 1.00 5.80 12.68
C MET A 49 1.59 6.23 11.34
N GLY A 50 2.06 7.46 11.22
CA GLY A 50 2.62 7.96 9.99
C GLY A 50 4.04 7.47 9.70
N LEU A 51 4.98 7.72 10.63
CA LEU A 51 6.41 7.41 10.44
C LEU A 51 6.68 5.91 10.43
N LEU A 52 6.06 5.13 11.32
CA LEU A 52 6.25 3.67 11.34
C LEU A 52 5.71 3.05 10.04
N THR A 53 4.61 3.58 9.50
CA THR A 53 4.06 3.10 8.23
C THR A 53 4.95 3.47 7.05
N LEU A 54 5.54 4.68 7.05
CA LEU A 54 6.54 5.07 6.04
C LEU A 54 7.79 4.20 6.08
N LEU A 55 8.26 3.83 7.28
CA LEU A 55 9.40 2.93 7.47
C LEU A 55 9.16 1.56 6.82
N SER A 56 7.90 1.14 6.65
CA SER A 56 7.56 -0.10 5.94
C SER A 56 7.99 -0.10 4.47
N ILE A 57 8.16 1.07 3.81
CA ILE A 57 8.68 1.16 2.42
C ILE A 57 10.12 0.67 2.33
N ALA A 58 10.93 0.75 3.40
CA ALA A 58 12.27 0.16 3.40
C ALA A 58 12.25 -1.36 3.13
N GLY A 59 11.08 -1.98 3.29
CA GLY A 59 10.65 -3.31 2.79
C GLY A 59 10.96 -3.61 1.33
N PHE A 60 10.87 -2.59 0.48
CA PHE A 60 10.66 -2.74 -0.95
C PHE A 60 11.70 -3.60 -1.71
N PRO A 61 13.02 -3.47 -1.45
CA PRO A 61 14.01 -4.30 -2.14
C PRO A 61 13.82 -5.81 -1.92
N SER A 62 13.36 -6.22 -0.74
CA SER A 62 13.08 -7.64 -0.48
C SER A 62 11.87 -8.13 -1.29
N PHE A 63 10.80 -7.31 -1.38
CA PHE A 63 9.61 -7.66 -2.15
C PHE A 63 9.88 -7.80 -3.65
N ILE A 64 10.73 -6.95 -4.23
CA ILE A 64 11.05 -7.06 -5.66
C ILE A 64 11.88 -8.32 -5.96
N GLU A 65 12.74 -8.74 -5.04
CA GLU A 65 13.48 -10.01 -5.16
C GLU A 65 12.54 -11.21 -5.08
N GLU A 66 11.61 -11.21 -4.14
CA GLU A 66 10.59 -12.27 -4.02
C GLU A 66 9.72 -12.38 -5.29
N VAL A 67 9.26 -11.25 -5.85
CA VAL A 67 8.46 -11.24 -7.09
C VAL A 67 9.27 -11.73 -8.30
N LYS A 68 10.59 -11.46 -8.35
CA LYS A 68 11.47 -11.95 -9.42
C LYS A 68 11.68 -13.46 -9.34
N VAL A 69 11.97 -13.98 -8.15
CA VAL A 69 12.11 -15.42 -7.90
C VAL A 69 10.80 -16.13 -8.25
N PHE A 70 9.68 -15.58 -7.79
CA PHE A 70 8.35 -16.08 -8.13
C PHE A 70 8.12 -16.17 -9.64
N SER A 71 8.44 -15.10 -10.38
CA SER A 71 8.26 -15.07 -11.84
C SER A 71 9.08 -16.18 -12.53
N HIS A 72 10.29 -16.45 -12.02
CA HIS A 72 11.16 -17.51 -12.55
C HIS A 72 10.64 -18.92 -12.22
N GLU A 73 10.24 -19.19 -10.97
CA GLU A 73 9.73 -20.49 -10.54
C GLU A 73 8.38 -20.81 -11.17
N ARG A 74 7.54 -19.79 -11.40
CA ARG A 74 6.24 -19.90 -12.07
C ARG A 74 6.37 -20.33 -13.52
N THR A 75 7.36 -19.81 -14.24
CA THR A 75 7.65 -20.20 -15.64
C THR A 75 7.98 -21.70 -15.76
N LYS A 76 8.51 -22.29 -14.68
CA LYS A 76 8.82 -23.71 -14.57
C LYS A 76 7.67 -24.55 -13.98
N GLY A 77 6.52 -23.95 -13.66
CA GLY A 77 5.32 -24.66 -13.21
C GLY A 77 5.29 -25.07 -11.73
N HIS A 78 6.17 -24.55 -10.86
CA HIS A 78 6.29 -25.06 -9.48
C HIS A 78 5.09 -24.76 -8.56
N TYR A 79 4.47 -23.57 -8.66
CA TYR A 79 3.32 -23.20 -7.83
C TYR A 79 2.49 -22.06 -8.47
N GLY A 80 1.24 -21.92 -8.02
CA GLY A 80 0.29 -20.93 -8.56
C GLY A 80 0.30 -19.58 -7.86
N ASN A 81 -0.28 -18.56 -8.53
CA ASN A 81 -0.28 -17.17 -8.06
C ASN A 81 -0.98 -17.01 -6.69
N ALA A 82 -2.07 -17.75 -6.45
CA ALA A 82 -2.81 -17.71 -5.18
C ALA A 82 -1.99 -18.28 -4.01
N VAL A 83 -1.26 -19.38 -4.25
CA VAL A 83 -0.41 -20.02 -3.25
C VAL A 83 0.72 -19.07 -2.85
N PHE A 84 1.36 -18.42 -3.83
CA PHE A 84 2.41 -17.43 -3.56
C PHE A 84 1.94 -16.32 -2.62
N VAL A 85 0.79 -15.69 -2.91
CA VAL A 85 0.28 -14.57 -2.11
C VAL A 85 -0.14 -15.01 -0.72
N LEU A 86 -0.77 -16.17 -0.60
CA LEU A 86 -1.19 -16.70 0.69
C LEU A 86 0.01 -17.10 1.56
N SER A 87 0.99 -17.81 0.99
CA SER A 87 2.22 -18.19 1.68
C SER A 87 3.04 -16.96 2.10
N ASN A 88 3.11 -15.93 1.25
CA ASN A 88 3.79 -14.68 1.59
C ASN A 88 3.11 -13.98 2.77
N PHE A 89 1.77 -13.87 2.75
CA PHE A 89 1.03 -13.25 3.85
C PHE A 89 1.17 -14.03 5.16
N LEU A 90 1.01 -15.35 5.13
CA LEU A 90 1.18 -16.19 6.34
C LEU A 90 2.61 -16.15 6.88
N SER A 91 3.61 -16.08 6.00
CA SER A 91 5.00 -15.96 6.41
C SER A 91 5.33 -14.59 6.99
N SER A 92 4.69 -13.51 6.53
CA SER A 92 4.95 -12.15 7.02
C SER A 92 4.19 -11.84 8.31
N PHE A 93 3.01 -12.45 8.49
CA PHE A 93 2.11 -12.22 9.60
C PHE A 93 2.79 -12.16 11.00
N PRO A 94 3.55 -13.17 11.47
CA PRO A 94 4.14 -13.14 12.80
C PRO A 94 5.15 -11.98 12.98
N PHE A 95 5.85 -11.62 11.90
CA PHE A 95 6.80 -10.53 11.90
C PHE A 95 6.11 -9.16 12.03
N LEU A 96 4.98 -8.97 11.32
CA LEU A 96 4.20 -7.74 11.38
C LEU A 96 3.56 -7.57 12.76
N VAL A 97 3.05 -8.66 13.34
CA VAL A 97 2.55 -8.65 14.71
C VAL A 97 3.68 -8.27 15.68
N GLY A 98 4.85 -8.90 15.57
CA GLY A 98 6.00 -8.58 16.42
C GLY A 98 6.42 -7.10 16.34
N ILE A 99 6.49 -6.53 15.13
CA ILE A 99 6.78 -5.11 14.94
C ILE A 99 5.71 -4.23 15.58
N SER A 100 4.43 -4.49 15.26
CA SER A 100 3.34 -3.64 15.75
C SER A 100 3.23 -3.64 17.28
N VAL A 101 3.32 -4.84 17.88
CA VAL A 101 3.27 -5.02 19.34
C VAL A 101 4.47 -4.36 19.99
N SER A 102 5.69 -4.62 19.53
CA SER A 102 6.90 -4.04 20.14
C SER A 102 6.90 -2.51 20.06
N SER A 103 6.58 -1.93 18.90
CA SER A 103 6.49 -0.48 18.70
C SER A 103 5.45 0.17 19.62
N ILE A 104 4.20 -0.33 19.60
CA ILE A 104 3.13 0.25 20.42
C ILE A 104 3.40 0.06 21.90
N THR A 105 3.99 -1.08 22.32
CA THR A 105 4.36 -1.32 23.72
C THR A 105 5.29 -0.22 24.24
N ILE A 106 6.36 0.09 23.51
CA ILE A 106 7.32 1.14 23.90
C ILE A 106 6.61 2.48 24.05
N ILE A 107 5.84 2.89 23.03
CA ILE A 107 5.17 4.20 23.01
C ILE A 107 4.07 4.29 24.07
N PHE A 108 3.29 3.23 24.25
CA PHE A 108 2.16 3.20 25.18
C PHE A 108 2.64 3.36 26.63
N TYR A 109 3.71 2.63 27.02
CA TYR A 109 4.27 2.73 28.36
C TYR A 109 5.05 4.04 28.59
N MET A 110 5.83 4.51 27.61
CA MET A 110 6.57 5.78 27.75
C MET A 110 5.64 7.01 27.75
N GLY A 111 4.59 7.01 26.92
CA GLY A 111 3.63 8.10 26.83
C GLY A 111 2.54 8.08 27.91
N LYS A 112 2.43 7.00 28.68
CA LYS A 112 1.38 6.75 29.70
C LYS A 112 -0.05 7.02 29.20
N ILE A 113 -0.33 6.74 27.93
CA ILE A 113 -1.51 7.22 27.20
C ILE A 113 -2.84 6.69 27.79
N GLY A 114 -2.81 5.54 28.47
CA GLY A 114 -3.93 5.00 29.25
C GLY A 114 -3.54 3.71 29.96
N SER A 115 -4.38 3.21 30.86
CA SER A 115 -4.18 1.93 31.57
C SER A 115 -4.98 0.76 30.99
N ASP A 116 -5.84 1.03 30.01
CA ASP A 116 -6.76 0.02 29.48
C ASP A 116 -6.13 -0.88 28.42
N PHE A 117 -6.22 -2.19 28.65
CA PHE A 117 -5.78 -3.20 27.68
C PHE A 117 -6.53 -3.12 26.34
N SER A 118 -7.81 -2.75 26.35
CA SER A 118 -8.62 -2.62 25.13
C SER A 118 -8.09 -1.52 24.20
N HIS A 119 -7.60 -0.42 24.76
CA HIS A 119 -6.98 0.69 24.02
C HIS A 119 -5.63 0.27 23.45
N TYR A 120 -4.80 -0.40 24.25
CA TYR A 120 -3.54 -0.98 23.80
C TYR A 120 -3.73 -1.96 22.63
N ALA A 121 -4.61 -2.95 22.77
CA ALA A 121 -4.87 -3.96 21.75
C ALA A 121 -5.37 -3.32 20.45
N TYR A 122 -6.25 -2.31 20.55
CA TYR A 122 -6.72 -1.56 19.40
C TYR A 122 -5.56 -0.85 18.67
N LEU A 123 -4.67 -0.15 19.37
CA LEU A 123 -3.52 0.53 18.75
C LEU A 123 -2.58 -0.46 18.04
N CYS A 124 -2.32 -1.62 18.65
CA CYS A 124 -1.54 -2.70 18.02
C CYS A 124 -2.19 -3.18 16.71
N LEU A 125 -3.51 -3.42 16.73
CA LEU A 125 -4.24 -3.90 15.55
C LEU A 125 -4.30 -2.86 14.43
N VAL A 126 -4.46 -1.58 14.77
CA VAL A 126 -4.46 -0.51 13.76
C VAL A 126 -3.06 -0.39 13.13
N LEU A 127 -1.98 -0.41 13.92
CA LEU A 127 -0.61 -0.33 13.38
C LEU A 127 -0.29 -1.55 12.51
N PHE A 128 -0.69 -2.75 12.95
CA PHE A 128 -0.62 -3.96 12.14
C PHE A 128 -1.34 -3.79 10.80
N GLY A 129 -2.58 -3.27 10.81
CA GLY A 129 -3.36 -3.01 9.60
C GLY A 129 -2.67 -2.03 8.64
N CYS A 130 -2.07 -0.96 9.14
CA CYS A 130 -1.30 -0.01 8.34
C CYS A 130 -0.08 -0.65 7.69
N ILE A 131 0.73 -1.39 8.46
CA ILE A 131 1.93 -2.04 7.94
C ILE A 131 1.52 -3.10 6.90
N ALA A 132 0.47 -3.88 7.17
CA ALA A 132 -0.05 -4.88 6.24
C ALA A 132 -0.58 -4.23 4.94
N ALA A 133 -1.29 -3.10 5.03
CA ALA A 133 -1.76 -2.35 3.86
C ALA A 133 -0.57 -1.86 3.01
N VAL A 134 0.48 -1.34 3.65
CA VAL A 134 1.68 -0.92 2.94
C VAL A 134 2.38 -2.09 2.27
N GLU A 135 2.65 -3.19 2.97
CA GLU A 135 3.29 -4.36 2.34
C GLU A 135 2.50 -4.86 1.13
N SER A 136 1.18 -4.91 1.25
CA SER A 136 0.30 -5.32 0.16
C SER A 136 0.39 -4.37 -1.04
N SER A 137 0.40 -3.05 -0.80
CA SER A 137 0.57 -2.04 -1.85
C SER A 137 1.97 -2.05 -2.46
N MET A 138 3.01 -2.35 -1.68
CA MET A 138 4.40 -2.42 -2.14
C MET A 138 4.64 -3.65 -3.00
N MET A 139 4.02 -4.79 -2.69
CA MET A 139 4.05 -5.97 -3.57
C MET A 139 3.36 -5.70 -4.91
N LEU A 140 2.24 -4.98 -4.89
CA LEU A 140 1.58 -4.52 -6.10
C LEU A 140 2.54 -3.64 -6.93
N ALA A 141 3.17 -2.64 -6.32
CA ALA A 141 4.17 -1.80 -6.99
C ALA A 141 5.36 -2.60 -7.53
N ALA A 142 5.85 -3.61 -6.79
CA ALA A 142 6.95 -4.48 -7.21
C ALA A 142 6.63 -5.29 -8.48
N SER A 143 5.36 -5.59 -8.76
CA SER A 143 4.97 -6.27 -10.01
C SER A 143 4.90 -5.37 -11.25
N LEU A 144 4.69 -4.07 -11.03
CA LEU A 144 4.49 -3.07 -12.07
C LEU A 144 5.79 -2.37 -12.47
N VAL A 145 6.71 -2.23 -11.53
CA VAL A 145 7.92 -1.42 -11.71
C VAL A 145 9.11 -2.29 -12.15
N PRO A 146 9.91 -1.85 -13.14
CA PRO A 146 11.07 -2.62 -13.61
C PRO A 146 12.26 -2.63 -12.64
N ASN A 147 12.46 -1.57 -11.86
CA ASN A 147 13.65 -1.35 -11.02
C ASN A 147 13.31 -0.91 -9.59
N TYR A 148 14.10 -1.35 -8.59
CA TYR A 148 13.80 -1.04 -7.19
C TYR A 148 13.81 0.46 -6.86
N LYS A 149 14.68 1.25 -7.53
CA LYS A 149 14.78 2.71 -7.33
C LYS A 149 13.46 3.43 -7.65
N MET A 150 12.86 3.09 -8.79
CA MET A 150 11.57 3.64 -9.20
C MET A 150 10.45 3.16 -8.26
N GLY A 151 10.55 1.93 -7.76
CA GLY A 151 9.51 1.35 -6.90
C GLY A 151 9.48 1.99 -5.51
N ILE A 152 10.65 2.28 -4.93
CA ILE A 152 10.76 3.06 -3.70
C ILE A 152 10.19 4.48 -3.91
N LEU A 153 10.52 5.14 -5.03
CA LEU A 153 10.01 6.48 -5.33
C LEU A 153 8.47 6.49 -5.44
N VAL A 154 7.90 5.54 -6.19
CA VAL A 154 6.43 5.39 -6.33
C VAL A 154 5.80 5.07 -4.98
N GLY A 155 6.41 4.21 -4.17
CA GLY A 155 5.90 3.84 -2.85
C GLY A 155 5.89 5.02 -1.87
N CYS A 156 6.99 5.79 -1.81
CA CYS A 156 7.06 7.03 -1.02
C CYS A 156 6.02 8.04 -1.47
N GLY A 157 5.87 8.27 -2.78
CA GLY A 157 4.85 9.17 -3.32
C GLY A 157 3.43 8.70 -2.99
N PHE A 158 3.16 7.40 -3.13
CA PHE A 158 1.88 6.80 -2.79
C PHE A 158 1.52 7.00 -1.30
N ILE A 159 2.40 6.62 -0.37
CA ILE A 159 2.14 6.83 1.06
C ILE A 159 2.04 8.31 1.40
N GLY A 160 2.88 9.16 0.80
CA GLY A 160 2.82 10.62 0.99
C GLY A 160 1.45 11.20 0.62
N VAL A 161 0.90 10.81 -0.54
CA VAL A 161 -0.45 11.22 -0.97
C VAL A 161 -1.53 10.67 -0.02
N MET A 162 -1.41 9.40 0.41
CA MET A 162 -2.34 8.80 1.36
C MET A 162 -2.32 9.51 2.72
N MET A 163 -1.13 9.97 3.16
CA MET A 163 -0.96 10.75 4.39
C MET A 163 -1.57 12.15 4.25
N LEU A 164 -1.39 12.83 3.11
CA LEU A 164 -2.01 14.13 2.86
C LEU A 164 -3.54 14.05 2.92
N ALA A 165 -4.11 12.96 2.39
CA ALA A 165 -5.55 12.71 2.40
C ALA A 165 -6.08 12.09 3.71
N SER A 166 -5.23 11.92 4.73
CA SER A 166 -5.57 11.18 5.96
C SER A 166 -6.46 11.96 6.95
N GLY A 167 -6.62 13.27 6.76
CA GLY A 167 -7.31 14.12 7.74
C GLY A 167 -6.45 14.57 8.92
N TYR A 168 -5.15 14.22 8.93
CA TYR A 168 -4.19 14.66 9.96
C TYR A 168 -3.83 16.16 9.84
N TYR A 169 -3.43 16.60 8.64
CA TYR A 169 -2.95 17.98 8.43
C TYR A 169 -4.08 19.01 8.29
N ARG A 170 -5.21 18.57 7.73
CA ARG A 170 -6.38 19.40 7.51
C ARG A 170 -7.62 18.54 7.67
N LYS A 171 -8.68 19.13 8.23
CA LYS A 171 -10.00 18.51 8.33
C LYS A 171 -10.44 17.94 6.98
N GLN A 172 -10.98 16.73 6.98
CA GLN A 172 -11.32 16.00 5.76
C GLN A 172 -12.36 16.74 4.90
N ASP A 173 -13.26 17.50 5.51
CA ASP A 173 -14.27 18.29 4.80
C ASP A 173 -13.70 19.54 4.11
N ASP A 174 -12.61 20.08 4.62
CA ASP A 174 -12.00 21.30 4.08
C ASP A 174 -10.94 20.99 3.01
N MET A 175 -10.75 19.71 2.67
CA MET A 175 -9.80 19.31 1.63
C MET A 175 -10.28 19.70 0.23
N PRO A 176 -9.35 20.02 -0.69
CA PRO A 176 -9.69 20.37 -2.07
C PRO A 176 -10.44 19.22 -2.76
N LYS A 177 -11.56 19.58 -3.38
CA LYS A 177 -12.61 18.65 -3.84
C LYS A 177 -12.19 17.65 -4.94
N PRO A 178 -11.47 18.02 -6.01
CA PRO A 178 -11.41 17.18 -7.21
C PRO A 178 -10.51 15.94 -7.10
N PHE A 179 -9.56 15.92 -6.16
CA PHE A 179 -8.62 14.79 -6.02
C PHE A 179 -8.44 14.33 -4.58
N LEU A 180 -8.18 15.26 -3.64
CA LEU A 180 -7.88 14.88 -2.25
C LEU A 180 -9.14 14.45 -1.49
N ARG A 181 -10.24 15.23 -1.60
CA ARG A 181 -11.49 14.88 -0.92
C ARG A 181 -12.15 13.65 -1.55
N TYR A 182 -12.30 13.65 -2.87
CA TYR A 182 -12.79 12.51 -3.64
C TYR A 182 -11.81 12.21 -4.78
N PRO A 183 -11.34 10.96 -4.97
CA PRO A 183 -11.66 9.72 -4.25
C PRO A 183 -10.63 9.35 -3.16
N ILE A 184 -9.50 10.05 -3.07
CA ILE A 184 -8.32 9.59 -2.33
C ILE A 184 -8.62 9.43 -0.83
N SER A 185 -9.35 10.35 -0.22
CA SER A 185 -9.65 10.27 1.23
C SER A 185 -10.58 9.09 1.63
N TYR A 186 -11.31 8.50 0.68
CA TYR A 186 -12.16 7.33 0.93
C TYR A 186 -11.44 6.01 0.67
N ILE A 187 -10.50 6.01 -0.28
CA ILE A 187 -9.69 4.83 -0.63
C ILE A 187 -8.46 4.72 0.29
N SER A 188 -8.02 5.83 0.87
CA SER A 188 -6.83 5.89 1.73
C SER A 188 -7.04 5.11 3.03
N PHE A 189 -6.27 4.04 3.22
CA PHE A 189 -6.22 3.32 4.49
C PHE A 189 -5.77 4.25 5.64
N MET A 190 -4.96 5.26 5.36
CA MET A 190 -4.55 6.25 6.37
C MET A 190 -5.73 7.10 6.84
N ALA A 191 -6.64 7.50 5.96
CA ALA A 191 -7.82 8.27 6.38
C ALA A 191 -8.70 7.49 7.38
N TRP A 192 -8.91 6.21 7.13
CA TRP A 192 -9.63 5.32 8.06
C TRP A 192 -8.84 5.08 9.36
N THR A 193 -7.53 4.91 9.24
CA THR A 193 -6.62 4.77 10.39
C THR A 193 -6.72 5.96 11.33
N PHE A 194 -6.62 7.18 10.81
CA PHE A 194 -6.67 8.40 11.62
C PHE A 194 -8.04 8.62 12.26
N LYS A 195 -9.14 8.33 11.56
CA LYS A 195 -10.49 8.33 12.17
C LYS A 195 -10.57 7.39 13.36
N GLY A 196 -10.12 6.15 13.17
CA GLY A 196 -10.13 5.14 14.22
C GLY A 196 -9.20 5.48 15.38
N LEU A 197 -8.02 6.01 15.08
CA LEU A 197 -7.02 6.43 16.07
C LEU A 197 -7.58 7.55 16.95
N TYR A 198 -8.13 8.61 16.36
CA TYR A 198 -8.68 9.73 17.12
C TYR A 198 -9.86 9.31 17.99
N LYS A 199 -10.76 8.48 17.46
CA LYS A 199 -11.84 7.89 18.27
C LYS A 199 -11.27 7.13 19.47
N SER A 200 -10.23 6.33 19.27
CA SER A 200 -9.61 5.56 20.36
C SER A 200 -8.83 6.41 21.36
N LEU A 201 -8.29 7.56 20.95
CA LEU A 201 -7.52 8.43 21.85
C LEU A 201 -8.39 9.42 22.63
N LEU A 202 -9.58 9.75 22.12
CA LEU A 202 -10.40 10.84 22.64
C LEU A 202 -11.74 10.39 23.24
N MET A 203 -12.30 9.24 22.86
CA MET A 203 -13.57 8.79 23.43
C MET A 203 -13.41 8.48 24.92
N GLY A 204 -14.34 9.00 25.74
CA GLY A 204 -14.36 8.77 27.19
C GLY A 204 -13.42 9.65 28.01
N LEU A 205 -12.68 10.59 27.38
CA LEU A 205 -11.83 11.55 28.08
C LEU A 205 -12.48 12.95 28.12
N GLU A 206 -12.27 13.64 29.24
CA GLU A 206 -12.60 15.05 29.41
C GLU A 206 -11.30 15.84 29.53
N PHE A 207 -11.22 17.00 28.90
CA PHE A 207 -10.04 17.87 28.89
C PHE A 207 -10.38 19.23 29.50
N ASP A 208 -9.40 19.81 30.17
CA ASP A 208 -9.52 21.16 30.71
C ASP A 208 -9.53 22.18 29.56
N PRO A 209 -10.35 23.24 29.67
CA PRO A 209 -10.48 24.25 28.64
C PRO A 209 -9.18 25.05 28.43
N LEU A 210 -9.07 25.68 27.26
CA LEU A 210 -7.95 26.58 26.95
C LEU A 210 -8.01 27.87 27.77
N ILE A 211 -9.22 28.32 28.11
CA ILE A 211 -9.48 29.52 28.91
C ILE A 211 -9.97 29.06 30.30
N PRO A 212 -9.29 29.45 31.40
CA PRO A 212 -9.74 29.13 32.74
C PRO A 212 -11.14 29.71 32.99
N GLY A 213 -12.12 28.84 33.27
CA GLY A 213 -13.52 29.23 33.54
C GLY A 213 -14.55 28.62 32.59
N ASP A 214 -14.13 28.12 31.43
CA ASP A 214 -15.00 27.41 30.50
C ASP A 214 -15.33 25.97 30.99
N PRO A 215 -16.42 25.35 30.51
CA PRO A 215 -16.73 23.96 30.84
C PRO A 215 -15.66 23.01 30.28
N LYS A 216 -15.43 21.91 30.99
CA LYS A 216 -14.55 20.83 30.51
C LYS A 216 -15.00 20.33 29.14
N LEU A 217 -14.05 20.18 28.24
CA LEU A 217 -14.27 19.76 26.87
C LEU A 217 -14.28 18.23 26.80
N LYS A 218 -15.44 17.65 26.47
CA LYS A 218 -15.53 16.22 26.18
C LYS A 218 -14.79 15.91 24.87
N GLY A 219 -14.01 14.82 24.85
CA GLY A 219 -13.32 14.35 23.65
C GLY A 219 -14.26 14.08 22.47
N GLU A 220 -15.51 13.71 22.73
CA GLU A 220 -16.56 13.55 21.71
C GLU A 220 -16.93 14.86 21.01
N PHE A 221 -16.98 15.96 21.77
CA PHE A 221 -17.24 17.28 21.21
C PHE A 221 -16.07 17.72 20.34
N LEU A 222 -14.83 17.48 20.79
CA LEU A 222 -13.62 17.77 20.02
C LEU A 222 -13.55 16.97 18.72
N LEU A 223 -13.89 15.68 18.75
CA LEU A 223 -13.96 14.82 17.56
C LEU A 223 -14.92 15.37 16.49
N ARG A 224 -16.09 15.86 16.90
CA ARG A 224 -17.09 16.40 15.96
C ARG A 224 -16.70 17.79 15.46
N THR A 225 -16.37 18.69 16.39
CA THR A 225 -16.21 20.11 16.08
C THR A 225 -14.86 20.37 15.41
N MET A 226 -13.76 19.91 16.03
CA MET A 226 -12.40 20.18 15.54
C MET A 226 -12.02 19.25 14.38
N LEU A 227 -12.28 17.95 14.53
CA LEU A 227 -11.82 16.94 13.56
C LEU A 227 -12.87 16.60 12.48
N GLY A 228 -14.15 16.95 12.65
CA GLY A 228 -15.21 16.67 11.68
C GLY A 228 -15.59 15.20 11.57
N ILE A 229 -15.31 14.40 12.59
CA ILE A 229 -15.49 12.96 12.53
C ILE A 229 -16.88 12.61 13.05
N SER A 230 -17.65 11.87 12.25
CA SER A 230 -18.94 11.34 12.68
C SER A 230 -18.76 10.25 13.74
N LEU A 231 -19.49 10.37 14.85
CA LEU A 231 -19.57 9.37 15.92
C LEU A 231 -20.64 8.30 15.66
N SER A 232 -21.21 8.26 14.44
CA SER A 232 -22.30 7.35 14.07
C SER A 232 -21.89 5.88 14.10
N HIS A 233 -20.61 5.58 13.89
CA HIS A 233 -20.07 4.23 13.86
C HIS A 233 -18.89 4.04 14.80
N SER A 234 -18.75 2.83 15.33
CA SER A 234 -17.72 2.44 16.29
C SER A 234 -16.31 2.46 15.68
N LYS A 235 -15.28 2.64 16.52
CA LYS A 235 -13.86 2.59 16.13
C LYS A 235 -13.48 1.27 15.44
N TRP A 236 -14.16 0.17 15.76
CA TRP A 236 -13.94 -1.14 15.14
C TRP A 236 -14.30 -1.20 13.65
N TRP A 237 -15.27 -0.39 13.21
CA TRP A 237 -15.60 -0.29 11.78
C TRP A 237 -14.47 0.39 10.99
N ASP A 238 -13.82 1.40 11.58
CA ASP A 238 -12.67 2.05 10.95
C ASP A 238 -11.49 1.06 10.83
N LEU A 239 -11.24 0.24 11.87
CA LEU A 239 -10.25 -0.85 11.80
C LEU A 239 -10.61 -1.90 10.74
N ALA A 240 -11.88 -2.32 10.66
CA ALA A 240 -12.34 -3.26 9.66
C ALA A 240 -12.14 -2.72 8.24
N ALA A 241 -12.38 -1.43 8.01
CA ALA A 241 -12.11 -0.78 6.74
C ALA A 241 -10.61 -0.82 6.37
N VAL A 242 -9.72 -0.53 7.32
CA VAL A 242 -8.25 -0.63 7.10
C VAL A 242 -7.84 -2.04 6.69
N LEU A 243 -8.33 -3.06 7.40
CA LEU A 243 -8.05 -4.47 7.07
C LEU A 243 -8.65 -4.87 5.73
N ALA A 244 -9.87 -4.42 5.41
CA ALA A 244 -10.49 -4.67 4.12
C ALA A 244 -9.71 -4.04 2.96
N ILE A 245 -9.16 -2.83 3.15
CA ILE A 245 -8.29 -2.17 2.17
C ILE A 245 -6.96 -2.93 2.03
N ALA A 246 -6.38 -3.43 3.13
CA ALA A 246 -5.17 -4.25 3.06
C ALA A 246 -5.39 -5.54 2.25
N VAL A 247 -6.51 -6.22 2.49
CA VAL A 247 -6.91 -7.42 1.73
C VAL A 247 -7.21 -7.07 0.26
N SER A 248 -7.87 -5.96 -0.01
CA SER A 248 -8.18 -5.55 -1.39
C SER A 248 -6.91 -5.29 -2.19
N TYR A 249 -5.85 -4.70 -1.61
CA TYR A 249 -4.55 -4.59 -2.27
C TYR A 249 -3.91 -5.95 -2.60
N ARG A 250 -4.08 -6.97 -1.74
CA ARG A 250 -3.63 -8.34 -2.03
C ARG A 250 -4.42 -8.97 -3.17
N LEU A 251 -5.73 -8.76 -3.21
CA LEU A 251 -6.59 -9.24 -4.31
C LEU A 251 -6.26 -8.54 -5.62
N LEU A 252 -5.99 -7.23 -5.59
CA LEU A 252 -5.53 -6.47 -6.75
C LEU A 252 -4.18 -6.97 -7.25
N PHE A 253 -3.24 -7.25 -6.35
CA PHE A 253 -1.96 -7.87 -6.70
C PHE A 253 -2.16 -9.24 -7.40
N LEU A 254 -3.03 -10.10 -6.84
CA LEU A 254 -3.39 -11.37 -7.49
C LEU A 254 -4.00 -11.18 -8.88
N ALA A 255 -4.87 -10.20 -9.05
CA ALA A 255 -5.47 -9.88 -10.34
C ALA A 255 -4.41 -9.41 -11.35
N VAL A 256 -3.50 -8.53 -10.94
CA VAL A 256 -2.39 -8.06 -11.80
C VAL A 256 -1.49 -9.20 -12.21
N LEU A 257 -1.15 -10.11 -11.29
CA LEU A 257 -0.35 -11.30 -11.62
C LEU A 257 -1.06 -12.18 -12.66
N LYS A 258 -2.37 -12.43 -12.50
CA LYS A 258 -3.17 -13.19 -13.48
C LYS A 258 -3.26 -12.51 -14.84
N LEU A 259 -3.42 -11.18 -14.87
CA LEU A 259 -3.48 -10.42 -16.13
C LEU A 259 -2.15 -10.44 -16.87
N LYS A 260 -1.02 -10.34 -16.15
CA LYS A 260 0.32 -10.41 -16.73
C LYS A 260 0.60 -11.78 -17.36
N GLU A 261 0.06 -12.85 -16.78
CA GLU A 261 0.18 -14.21 -17.27
C GLU A 261 -0.62 -14.46 -18.56
N GLN A 262 -1.76 -13.78 -18.74
CA GLN A 262 -2.60 -13.92 -19.95
C GLN A 262 -2.03 -13.23 -21.21
N GLY A 263 -0.86 -12.58 -21.12
CA GLY A 263 -0.08 -12.12 -22.27
C GLY A 263 -0.67 -10.95 -23.08
N SER A 264 -1.92 -10.54 -22.83
CA SER A 264 -2.51 -9.31 -23.37
C SER A 264 -3.79 -8.98 -22.59
N PRO A 265 -4.14 -7.71 -22.36
CA PRO A 265 -5.46 -7.41 -21.83
C PRO A 265 -6.51 -7.92 -22.82
N PRO A 266 -7.62 -8.52 -22.37
CA PRO A 266 -8.68 -9.04 -23.26
C PRO A 266 -9.18 -7.98 -24.24
N LEU A 267 -9.07 -6.70 -23.88
CA LEU A 267 -9.36 -5.56 -24.74
C LEU A 267 -8.40 -5.46 -25.94
N LEU A 268 -7.10 -5.70 -25.77
CA LEU A 268 -6.12 -5.70 -26.85
C LEU A 268 -6.31 -6.90 -27.76
N THR A 269 -6.64 -8.07 -27.22
CA THR A 269 -6.98 -9.26 -28.01
C THR A 269 -8.28 -9.05 -28.81
N LEU A 270 -9.30 -8.45 -28.20
CA LEU A 270 -10.54 -8.06 -28.91
C LEU A 270 -10.29 -7.00 -29.99
N TYR A 271 -9.46 -6.00 -29.72
CA TYR A 271 -9.12 -4.95 -30.68
C TYR A 271 -8.30 -5.51 -31.85
N THR A 272 -7.31 -6.35 -31.57
CA THR A 272 -6.49 -7.04 -32.58
C THR A 272 -7.35 -7.99 -33.41
N ASN A 273 -8.28 -8.72 -32.79
CA ASN A 273 -9.22 -9.59 -33.50
C ASN A 273 -10.18 -8.79 -34.39
N LYS A 274 -10.66 -7.62 -33.94
CA LYS A 274 -11.46 -6.71 -34.78
C LYS A 274 -10.66 -6.19 -35.98
N ILE A 275 -9.42 -5.77 -35.76
CA ILE A 275 -8.53 -5.32 -36.85
C ILE A 275 -8.25 -6.45 -37.83
N LEU A 276 -7.96 -7.66 -37.33
CA LEU A 276 -7.78 -8.86 -38.16
C LEU A 276 -9.03 -9.21 -38.97
N GLN A 277 -10.23 -9.13 -38.39
CA GLN A 277 -11.48 -9.35 -39.12
C GLN A 277 -11.71 -8.29 -40.22
N LEU A 278 -11.35 -7.03 -39.96
CA LEU A 278 -11.43 -5.95 -40.95
C LEU A 278 -10.41 -6.14 -42.08
N LEU A 279 -9.19 -6.58 -41.76
CA LEU A 279 -8.17 -6.91 -42.77
C LEU A 279 -8.57 -8.15 -43.59
N ARG A 280 -9.14 -9.18 -42.96
CA ARG A 280 -9.64 -10.39 -43.63
C ARG A 280 -10.85 -10.11 -44.52
N LYS A 281 -11.71 -9.16 -44.15
CA LYS A 281 -12.79 -8.66 -45.03
C LYS A 281 -12.28 -7.84 -46.21
N ARG A 282 -11.10 -7.20 -46.09
CA ARG A 282 -10.45 -6.49 -47.20
C ARG A 282 -9.72 -7.44 -48.16
N GLN A 283 -9.24 -8.59 -47.69
CA GLN A 283 -8.75 -9.68 -48.55
C GLN A 283 -9.91 -10.49 -49.14
N LYS A 284 -10.45 -10.03 -50.28
CA LYS A 284 -11.16 -10.94 -51.20
C LYS A 284 -10.13 -11.87 -51.87
N PRO A 285 -10.45 -13.14 -52.16
CA PRO A 285 -9.60 -13.97 -52.99
C PRO A 285 -9.65 -13.44 -54.43
N CYS A 286 -8.50 -13.00 -54.97
CA CYS A 286 -8.38 -12.89 -56.42
C CYS A 286 -8.50 -14.32 -56.98
N LEU A 287 -9.52 -14.54 -57.82
CA LEU A 287 -9.72 -15.78 -58.54
C LEU A 287 -8.46 -16.21 -59.29
N SER A 288 -8.20 -17.51 -59.29
CA SER A 288 -7.23 -18.18 -60.14
C SER A 288 -7.49 -17.83 -61.61
N SER A 289 -6.50 -17.26 -62.29
CA SER A 289 -6.42 -17.29 -63.74
C SER A 289 -5.34 -18.28 -64.12
N GLU A 290 -5.74 -19.51 -64.44
CA GLU A 290 -4.89 -20.44 -65.18
C GLU A 290 -4.56 -19.82 -66.55
N ARG A 291 -3.28 -19.59 -66.82
CA ARG A 291 -2.74 -19.69 -68.19
C ARG A 291 -1.42 -20.44 -68.12
N HIS A 292 -1.43 -21.64 -68.67
CA HIS A 292 -0.25 -22.43 -68.99
C HIS A 292 0.54 -21.77 -70.14
N HIS A 293 1.86 -21.68 -69.99
CA HIS A 293 2.89 -22.36 -70.82
C HIS A 293 4.31 -21.83 -70.53
N PRO A 294 5.32 -22.70 -70.28
CA PRO A 294 6.77 -22.38 -70.28
C PRO A 294 7.43 -22.94 -71.59
N PRO A 295 8.77 -22.98 -71.83
CA PRO A 295 9.95 -22.41 -71.13
C PRO A 295 11.02 -21.71 -72.05
N TYR A 296 12.00 -21.02 -71.42
CA TYR A 296 13.37 -20.63 -71.87
C TYR A 296 13.65 -19.83 -73.17
N SER A 297 14.48 -18.76 -73.03
CA SER A 297 15.51 -18.38 -74.02
C SER A 297 16.79 -17.90 -73.35
N LEU A 298 17.91 -18.41 -73.86
CA LEU A 298 19.31 -18.21 -73.47
C LEU A 298 19.83 -16.81 -73.82
N SER A 299 20.15 -15.99 -72.81
CA SER A 299 21.15 -14.90 -72.82
C SER A 299 21.02 -14.21 -71.46
N SER A 300 21.92 -14.35 -70.49
CA SER A 300 23.32 -13.95 -70.57
C SER A 300 24.09 -14.74 -69.51
N GLN A 301 24.85 -15.70 -69.98
CA GLN A 301 25.92 -16.34 -69.23
C GLN A 301 27.17 -15.49 -69.47
N GLU A 302 27.66 -14.82 -68.44
CA GLU A 302 29.04 -14.33 -68.29
C GLU A 302 29.16 -14.07 -66.78
N GLY A 303 29.79 -14.97 -66.01
CA GLY A 303 31.24 -15.18 -66.03
C GLY A 303 31.88 -13.93 -65.40
N PHE A 304 32.43 -13.92 -64.19
CA PHE A 304 33.38 -14.87 -63.64
C PHE A 304 33.46 -14.73 -62.12
N SER A 305 33.66 -15.89 -61.50
CA SER A 305 34.37 -16.19 -60.24
C SER A 305 35.19 -15.08 -59.54
N SER A 306 35.06 -15.09 -58.20
CA SER A 306 35.95 -14.61 -57.11
C SER A 306 37.45 -15.00 -57.29
N PRO A 307 38.48 -14.56 -56.50
CA PRO A 307 38.45 -14.33 -55.04
C PRO A 307 39.41 -13.26 -54.42
N ILE A 308 39.25 -13.06 -53.10
CA ILE A 308 40.24 -12.82 -52.01
C ILE A 308 41.58 -12.11 -52.35
N VAL A 309 41.80 -10.95 -51.72
CA VAL A 309 42.97 -10.62 -50.87
C VAL A 309 42.48 -9.83 -49.67
#